data_AF-A0A7U6GL40-F1
#
_entry.id   AF-A0A7U6GL40-F1
#
_cell.length_a   1.000
_cell.length_b   1.000
_cell.length_c   1.000
_cell.angle_alpha   90.00
_cell.angle_beta   90.00
_cell.angle_gamma   90.00
#
_symmetry.space_group_name_H-M   'P 1'
#
loop_
_entity.id
_entity.type
_entity.pdbx_description
1 polymer ?
#
loop_
_entity_poly.entity_id
_entity_poly.type
_entity_poly.pdbx_seq_one_letter_code
_entity_poly.pdbx_strand_id
1 'polypeptide(L)'
;MKCFGFAGNAVLGLCLSSSLLAAPTPERKTELLYLLAQDCGACHGMRLKGGLGPPLLPDALHQWNAEQLAQTILHGRPGTPMPPWSPFMTEQEALWLAQQLKEGISQ
;
A
#
# COMPACT_ATOMS: atom_id res chain seq x y z
N MET A 1 1.24 61.21 -13.40
CA MET A 1 1.63 59.81 -13.12
C MET A 1 1.43 59.56 -11.62
N LYS A 2 0.29 59.06 -11.13
CA LYS A 2 -0.08 57.64 -10.90
C LYS A 2 1.10 56.71 -10.61
N CYS A 3 1.28 56.34 -9.34
CA CYS A 3 1.21 54.96 -8.85
C CYS A 3 0.81 54.97 -7.37
N PHE A 4 -0.32 54.30 -7.08
CA PHE A 4 -0.90 54.10 -5.76
C PHE A 4 -0.13 53.02 -5.00
N GLY A 5 0.01 53.19 -3.68
CA GLY A 5 0.48 52.15 -2.78
C GLY A 5 -0.55 51.03 -2.61
N PHE A 6 -0.04 49.80 -2.51
CA PHE A 6 -0.74 48.69 -1.88
C PHE A 6 0.14 48.17 -0.74
N ALA A 7 -0.24 48.53 0.48
CA ALA A 7 0.08 47.75 1.65
C ALA A 7 -0.78 46.47 1.57
N GLY A 8 -0.14 45.31 1.47
CA GLY A 8 -0.82 44.01 1.44
C GLY A 8 0.05 42.98 2.13
N ASN A 9 -0.40 42.51 3.28
CA ASN A 9 0.24 41.54 4.16
C ASN A 9 0.83 40.34 3.41
N ALA A 10 2.15 40.17 3.49
CA ALA A 10 2.78 38.88 3.29
C ALA A 10 2.71 38.09 4.60
N VAL A 11 1.61 37.36 4.82
CA VAL A 11 1.60 36.30 5.84
C VAL A 11 2.39 35.14 5.26
N LEU A 12 3.58 34.97 5.82
CA LEU A 12 4.53 33.89 5.63
C LEU A 12 3.80 32.53 5.56
N GLY A 13 3.98 31.83 4.44
CA GLY A 13 3.44 30.50 4.22
C GLY A 13 3.99 29.50 5.24
N LEU A 14 3.07 28.84 5.95
CA LEU A 14 3.38 27.71 6.82
C LEU A 14 3.03 26.42 6.06
N CYS A 15 3.93 25.97 5.18
CA CYS A 15 3.87 24.63 4.61
C CYS A 15 4.35 23.62 5.67
N LEU A 16 3.43 23.18 6.53
CA LEU A 16 3.65 22.04 7.44
C LEU A 16 3.59 20.74 6.63
N SER A 17 4.65 20.43 5.88
CA SER A 17 4.80 19.14 5.21
C SER A 17 5.36 18.10 6.18
N SER A 18 4.54 17.66 7.13
CA SER A 18 4.83 16.49 7.97
C SER A 18 4.06 15.29 7.42
N SER A 19 4.69 14.50 6.57
CA SER A 19 4.10 13.24 6.08
C SER A 19 5.19 12.20 5.88
N LEU A 20 5.81 11.74 6.97
CA LEU A 20 6.74 10.60 6.92
C LEU A 20 6.13 9.29 7.45
N LEU A 21 4.92 9.29 8.01
CA LEU A 21 4.32 8.10 8.66
C LEU A 21 2.78 8.00 8.50
N ALA A 22 2.20 8.65 7.50
CA ALA A 22 0.74 8.63 7.32
C ALA A 22 0.30 7.34 6.63
N ALA A 23 -0.83 6.78 7.09
CA ALA A 23 -1.50 5.67 6.40
C ALA A 23 -1.84 6.05 4.94
N PRO A 24 -2.00 5.07 4.03
CA PRO A 24 -2.29 5.35 2.62
C PRO A 24 -3.58 6.17 2.47
N THR A 25 -3.60 7.09 1.50
CA THR A 25 -4.81 7.87 1.18
C THR A 25 -5.91 6.96 0.65
N PRO A 26 -7.20 7.36 0.70
CA PRO A 26 -8.30 6.56 0.13
C PRO A 26 -8.10 6.17 -1.34
N GLU A 27 -7.59 7.10 -2.15
CA GLU A 27 -7.29 6.86 -3.57
C GLU A 27 -6.20 5.80 -3.70
N ARG A 28 -5.13 5.93 -2.91
CA ARG A 28 -4.02 4.99 -2.91
C ARG A 28 -4.44 3.59 -2.43
N LYS A 29 -5.32 3.50 -1.44
CA LYS A 29 -5.91 2.22 -1.00
C LYS A 29 -6.64 1.51 -2.15
N THR A 30 -7.37 2.26 -2.98
CA THR A 30 -8.06 1.72 -4.15
C THR A 30 -7.08 1.14 -5.16
N GLU A 31 -5.98 1.86 -5.43
CA GLU A 31 -4.90 1.37 -6.32
C GLU A 31 -4.24 0.10 -5.78
N LEU A 32 -3.96 0.05 -4.48
CA LEU A 32 -3.34 -1.13 -3.85
C LEU A 32 -4.26 -2.36 -3.90
N LEU A 33 -5.56 -2.17 -3.72
CA LEU A 33 -6.55 -3.25 -3.88
C LEU A 33 -6.68 -3.72 -5.34
N TYR A 34 -6.56 -2.79 -6.29
CA TYR A 34 -6.51 -3.14 -7.71
C TYR A 34 -5.25 -3.96 -8.04
N LEU A 35 -4.08 -3.54 -7.58
CA LEU A 35 -2.82 -4.28 -7.73
C LEU A 35 -2.93 -5.68 -7.10
N LEU A 36 -3.52 -5.78 -5.91
CA LEU A 36 -3.76 -7.07 -5.27
C LEU A 36 -4.65 -7.99 -6.14
N ALA A 37 -5.73 -7.45 -6.71
CA ALA A 37 -6.65 -8.23 -7.51
C ALA A 37 -6.05 -8.68 -8.84
N GLN A 38 -5.31 -7.80 -9.52
CA GLN A 38 -4.80 -8.06 -10.87
C GLN A 38 -3.44 -8.76 -10.86
N ASP A 39 -2.49 -8.22 -10.11
CA ASP A 39 -1.11 -8.68 -10.17
C ASP A 39 -0.83 -9.83 -9.20
N CYS A 40 -1.25 -9.69 -7.94
CA CYS A 40 -1.12 -10.79 -6.97
C CYS A 40 -2.11 -11.92 -7.30
N GLY A 41 -3.33 -11.56 -7.71
CA GLY A 41 -4.37 -12.50 -8.12
C GLY A 41 -3.99 -13.37 -9.31
N ALA A 42 -3.08 -12.94 -10.19
CA ALA A 42 -2.60 -13.75 -11.30
C ALA A 42 -1.95 -15.07 -10.85
N CYS A 43 -1.25 -15.07 -9.71
CA CYS A 43 -0.65 -16.27 -9.13
C CYS A 43 -1.49 -16.89 -8.02
N HIS A 44 -2.07 -16.05 -7.14
CA HIS A 44 -2.78 -16.46 -5.94
C HIS A 44 -4.30 -16.66 -6.16
N GLY A 45 -4.74 -16.54 -7.41
CA GLY A 45 -6.14 -16.62 -7.84
C GLY A 45 -6.88 -15.30 -7.67
N MET A 46 -7.81 -14.99 -8.59
CA MET A 46 -8.61 -13.74 -8.56
C MET A 46 -9.42 -13.53 -7.28
N ARG A 47 -9.70 -14.61 -6.55
CA ARG A 47 -10.38 -14.59 -5.23
C ARG A 47 -9.46 -14.94 -4.07
N LEU A 48 -8.14 -14.92 -4.29
CA LEU A 48 -7.10 -15.19 -3.30
C LEU A 48 -7.15 -16.60 -2.68
N LYS A 49 -7.88 -17.53 -3.31
CA LYS A 49 -8.05 -18.93 -2.85
C LYS A 49 -6.87 -19.84 -3.19
N GLY A 50 -5.82 -19.30 -3.80
CA GLY A 50 -4.67 -20.05 -4.30
C GLY A 50 -4.80 -20.41 -5.78
N GLY A 51 -3.68 -20.85 -6.34
CA GLY A 51 -3.51 -21.23 -7.74
C GLY A 51 -2.08 -21.75 -7.94
N LEU A 52 -1.29 -21.01 -8.72
CA LEU A 52 0.15 -21.22 -8.79
C LEU A 52 0.85 -20.88 -7.47
N GLY A 53 0.38 -19.82 -6.80
CA GLY A 53 0.78 -19.44 -5.45
C GLY A 53 -0.19 -19.96 -4.37
N PRO A 54 0.23 -19.97 -3.10
CA PRO A 54 -0.62 -20.37 -1.97
C PRO A 54 -1.82 -19.40 -1.79
N PRO A 55 -2.89 -19.81 -1.10
CA PRO A 55 -3.98 -18.89 -0.75
C PRO A 55 -3.50 -17.71 0.11
N LEU A 56 -4.12 -16.53 -0.09
CA LEU A 56 -3.89 -15.31 0.69
C LEU A 56 -5.11 -14.96 1.55
N LEU A 57 -5.88 -15.97 1.97
CA LEU A 57 -7.02 -15.82 2.89
C LEU A 57 -6.56 -15.83 4.36
N PRO A 58 -7.34 -15.25 5.29
CA PRO A 58 -7.01 -15.22 6.72
C PRO A 58 -6.58 -16.58 7.29
N ASP A 59 -7.33 -17.65 7.00
CA ASP A 59 -7.03 -19.00 7.47
C ASP A 59 -5.67 -19.53 6.98
N ALA A 60 -5.23 -19.14 5.78
CA ALA A 60 -3.92 -19.54 5.27
C ALA A 60 -2.77 -18.73 5.88
N LEU A 61 -3.07 -17.49 6.30
CA LEU A 61 -2.12 -16.52 6.80
C LEU A 61 -2.04 -16.46 8.34
N HIS A 62 -2.85 -17.26 9.05
CA HIS A 62 -3.02 -17.17 10.51
C HIS A 62 -1.71 -17.24 11.32
N GLN A 63 -0.72 -18.00 10.83
CA GLN A 63 0.57 -18.20 11.48
C GLN A 63 1.54 -17.02 11.35
N TRP A 64 1.26 -16.05 10.47
CA TRP A 64 2.13 -14.90 10.19
C TRP A 64 1.48 -13.60 10.69
N ASN A 65 2.26 -12.70 11.28
CA ASN A 65 1.78 -11.35 11.60
C ASN A 65 1.83 -10.42 10.36
N ALA A 66 1.24 -9.23 10.47
CA ALA A 66 1.12 -8.32 9.33
C ALA A 66 2.51 -7.82 8.85
N GLU A 67 3.45 -7.64 9.77
CA GLU A 67 4.80 -7.18 9.50
C GLU A 67 5.59 -8.22 8.70
N GLN A 68 5.52 -9.50 9.09
CA GLN A 68 6.15 -10.61 8.35
C GLN A 68 5.59 -10.74 6.93
N LEU A 69 4.27 -10.56 6.78
CA LEU A 69 3.62 -10.56 5.48
C LEU A 69 4.06 -9.35 4.65
N ALA A 70 4.12 -8.16 5.24
CA ALA A 70 4.60 -6.95 4.58
C ALA A 70 6.03 -7.09 4.07
N GLN A 71 6.93 -7.67 4.88
CA GLN A 71 8.30 -7.96 4.47
C GLN A 71 8.35 -8.95 3.28
N THR A 72 7.47 -9.96 3.30
CA THR A 72 7.33 -10.89 2.17
C THR A 72 6.80 -10.18 0.91
N ILE A 73 5.86 -9.24 1.04
CA ILE A 73 5.36 -8.45 -0.07
C ILE A 73 6.50 -7.58 -0.63
N LEU A 74 7.21 -6.82 0.21
CA LEU A 74 8.26 -5.90 -0.22
C LEU A 74 9.43 -6.62 -0.91
N HIS A 75 9.85 -7.75 -0.37
CA HIS A 75 11.06 -8.44 -0.80
C HIS A 75 10.81 -9.68 -1.67
N GLY A 76 9.55 -10.04 -1.87
CA GLY A 76 9.18 -11.26 -2.56
C GLY A 76 9.64 -12.50 -1.79
N ARG A 77 9.80 -13.61 -2.50
CA ARG A 77 10.32 -14.84 -1.90
C ARG A 77 11.43 -15.43 -2.79
N PRO A 78 12.71 -15.32 -2.37
CA PRO A 78 13.85 -15.85 -3.12
C PRO A 78 13.66 -17.31 -3.51
N GLY A 79 14.02 -17.64 -4.75
CA GLY A 79 13.87 -19.00 -5.29
C GLY A 79 12.44 -19.39 -5.65
N THR A 80 11.48 -18.46 -5.62
CA THR A 80 10.11 -18.67 -6.11
C THR A 80 9.72 -17.61 -7.15
N PRO A 81 8.63 -17.81 -7.90
CA PRO A 81 8.13 -16.80 -8.83
C PRO A 81 7.58 -15.51 -8.19
N MET A 82 7.45 -15.44 -6.85
CA MET A 82 6.91 -14.26 -6.16
C MET A 82 7.95 -13.12 -6.14
N PRO A 83 7.75 -12.03 -6.91
CA PRO A 83 8.73 -10.95 -7.04
C PRO A 83 8.68 -9.97 -5.86
N PRO A 84 9.71 -9.12 -5.68
CA PRO A 84 9.67 -8.00 -4.74
C PRO A 84 8.77 -6.87 -5.24
N TRP A 85 7.97 -6.29 -4.33
CA TRP A 85 7.05 -5.18 -4.63
C TRP A 85 7.52 -3.82 -4.10
N SER A 86 8.68 -3.75 -3.43
CA SER A 86 9.24 -2.49 -2.91
C SER A 86 9.45 -1.37 -3.94
N PRO A 87 9.59 -1.62 -5.27
CA PRO A 87 9.61 -0.52 -6.25
C PRO A 87 8.26 0.16 -6.47
N PHE A 88 7.14 -0.45 -6.06
CA PHE A 88 5.78 0.00 -6.37
C PHE A 88 4.98 0.45 -5.15
N MET A 89 5.46 0.15 -3.95
CA MET A 89 4.77 0.50 -2.70
C MET A 89 5.75 0.73 -1.55
N THR A 90 5.33 1.56 -0.61
CA THR A 90 6.08 1.83 0.63
C THR A 90 5.89 0.72 1.66
N GLU A 91 6.70 0.73 2.72
CA GLU A 91 6.55 -0.21 3.84
C GLU A 91 5.18 -0.05 4.54
N GLN A 92 4.72 1.18 4.71
CA GLN A 92 3.41 1.48 5.33
C GLN A 92 2.25 0.97 4.46
N GLU A 93 2.38 1.05 3.13
CA GLU A 93 1.40 0.51 2.19
C GLU A 93 1.37 -1.02 2.21
N ALA A 94 2.54 -1.67 2.24
CA ALA A 94 2.65 -3.12 2.35
C ALA A 94 2.08 -3.63 3.69
N LEU A 95 2.35 -2.91 4.80
CA LEU A 95 1.80 -3.23 6.11
C LEU A 95 0.28 -3.08 6.13
N TRP A 96 -0.25 -1.99 5.56
CA TRP A 96 -1.69 -1.81 5.43
C TRP A 96 -2.32 -2.94 4.61
N LEU A 97 -1.76 -3.29 3.46
CA LEU A 97 -2.28 -4.37 2.61
C LEU A 97 -2.23 -5.73 3.31
N ALA A 98 -1.15 -6.00 4.05
CA ALA A 98 -1.02 -7.21 4.86
C ALA A 98 -2.08 -7.30 5.96
N GLN A 99 -2.42 -6.18 6.61
CA GLN A 99 -3.52 -6.13 7.57
C GLN A 99 -4.86 -6.47 6.91
N GLN A 100 -5.14 -5.91 5.74
CA GLN A 100 -6.37 -6.23 5.00
C GLN A 100 -6.48 -7.72 4.64
N LEU A 101 -5.38 -8.35 4.24
CA LEU A 101 -5.34 -9.80 3.98
C LEU A 101 -5.64 -10.62 5.24
N LYS A 102 -5.17 -10.19 6.41
CA LYS A 102 -5.43 -10.87 7.69
C LYS A 102 -6.86 -10.66 8.19
N GLU A 103 -7.43 -9.48 7.98
CA GLU A 103 -8.82 -9.15 8.32
C GLU A 103 -9.81 -9.83 7.37
N GLY A 104 -9.35 -10.14 6.15
CA GLY A 104 -10.17 -10.70 5.09
C GLY A 104 -10.74 -9.58 4.22
N ILE A 105 -10.41 -9.63 2.93
CA ILE A 105 -10.85 -8.62 1.98
C ILE A 105 -12.20 -9.04 1.43
N SER A 106 -13.20 -8.20 1.63
CA SER A 106 -14.49 -8.30 0.94
C SER A 106 -14.33 -7.66 -0.43
N GLN A 107 -13.84 -8.44 -1.41
CA GLN A 107 -13.82 -8.07 -2.82
C GLN A 107 -15.21 -8.27 -3.44
#